data_AF-A0A6A7BCH5-F1
#
_entry.id   AF-A0A6A7BCH5-F1
#
_cell.length_a   1.000
_cell.length_b   1.000
_cell.length_c   1.000
_cell.angle_alpha   90.00
_cell.angle_beta   90.00
_cell.angle_gamma   90.00
#
_symmetry.space_group_name_H-M   'P 1'
#
loop_
_entity.id
_entity.type
_entity.pdbx_description
1 polymer ?
#
loop_
_entity_poly.entity_id
_entity_poly.type
_entity_poly.pdbx_seq_one_letter_code
_entity_poly.pdbx_strand_id
1 'polypeptide(L)'
;MAQPPSNRARDPIRRTSRAHSAISDSAFTTSSYATPRASPTPTPTPAPAPSVPHPGRRNTAPPAPSDEIPEQETKRAVSKLPSYWTLAPTIPSPFTGTLETSLDAIQEWSRLWAGEYGVQGIVDTLLQKPDTKTNWCNIIRLLFQCRPALSLRSATTSRGDSATASIDAESMQRGRMLTVELLFLVTRTLLPEQIVENRGAMAKLYDRRKHLAIRLVLRYDMLLAWKMTWNGRDHKPHPVVVNCVVPPAGQEAAQAPNPGLDGDDSNDIVMVDAASNPYRRSLLSSIWPTLLLSPPSHPQGFATHGVRERMRHHVTDLDAVLMYTDDEVSRWGDQVLVARTSNAILLWQWMRGNNEVLGEMEVDDWDELDGKADECPWIAD
;
A
#
# COMPACT_ATOMS: atom_id res chain seq x y z
N MET A 1 22.49 0.35 70.21
CA MET A 1 22.58 1.73 70.74
C MET A 1 23.46 2.53 69.79
N ALA A 2 23.09 3.81 69.58
CA ALA A 2 23.71 4.83 68.71
C ALA A 2 23.29 4.84 67.23
N GLN A 3 22.30 5.71 66.94
CA GLN A 3 22.11 6.34 65.62
C GLN A 3 23.28 7.29 65.33
N PRO A 4 23.74 7.40 64.07
CA PRO A 4 24.49 8.56 63.60
C PRO A 4 23.59 9.57 62.84
N PRO A 5 23.98 10.85 62.81
CA PRO A 5 23.09 11.96 62.48
C PRO A 5 22.96 12.28 60.99
N SER A 6 21.79 12.81 60.67
CA SER A 6 21.41 13.57 59.48
C SER A 6 22.37 14.73 59.21
N ASN A 7 22.88 14.82 57.96
CA ASN A 7 23.41 16.04 57.41
C ASN A 7 22.82 16.31 56.02
N ARG A 8 21.88 17.27 56.01
CA ARG A 8 21.40 18.00 54.84
C ARG A 8 22.58 18.71 54.17
N ALA A 9 22.77 18.48 52.87
CA ALA A 9 23.47 19.41 51.99
C ALA A 9 22.58 19.70 50.77
N ARG A 10 22.51 20.99 50.44
CA ARG A 10 21.56 21.64 49.55
C ARG A 10 21.96 21.50 48.08
N ASP A 11 20.94 21.32 47.24
CA ASP A 11 20.99 21.53 45.80
C ASP A 11 21.42 22.96 45.43
N PRO A 12 22.26 23.11 44.38
CA PRO A 12 22.21 24.26 43.51
C PRO A 12 21.55 23.89 42.18
N ILE A 13 20.36 24.44 41.98
CA ILE A 13 19.60 24.49 40.72
C ILE A 13 20.51 25.05 39.61
N ARG A 14 20.99 24.18 38.71
CA ARG A 14 21.59 24.61 37.44
C ARG A 14 20.48 24.76 36.40
N ARG A 15 20.08 26.01 36.17
CA ARG A 15 19.38 26.45 34.96
C ARG A 15 20.30 26.25 33.75
N THR A 16 20.04 25.25 32.93
CA THR A 16 20.58 25.18 31.57
C THR A 16 19.60 25.87 30.63
N SER A 17 20.12 26.92 29.99
CA SER A 17 19.44 27.74 28.99
C SER A 17 19.07 26.87 27.79
N ARG A 18 17.77 26.73 27.51
CA ARG A 18 17.23 26.04 26.35
C ARG A 18 17.27 27.03 25.18
N ALA A 19 18.30 26.91 24.35
CA ALA A 19 18.35 27.60 23.06
C ALA A 19 17.24 27.02 22.17
N HIS A 20 16.25 27.84 21.85
CA HIS A 20 15.25 27.57 20.85
C HIS A 20 15.91 27.68 19.46
N SER A 21 16.26 26.55 18.86
CA SER A 21 16.49 26.49 17.42
C SER A 21 15.13 26.54 16.72
N ALA A 22 14.82 27.70 16.16
CA ALA A 22 13.76 27.87 15.18
C ALA A 22 14.20 27.16 13.88
N ILE A 23 13.77 25.91 13.71
CA ILE A 23 13.75 25.25 12.40
C ILE A 23 12.29 25.26 11.95
N SER A 24 12.10 25.90 10.80
CA SER A 24 10.87 26.17 10.08
C SER A 24 9.83 25.03 10.13
N ASP A 25 8.76 25.25 10.88
CA ASP A 25 7.49 24.50 10.81
C ASP A 25 6.71 24.91 9.56
N SER A 26 7.22 24.58 8.37
CA SER A 26 6.53 24.86 7.12
C SER A 26 6.73 23.73 6.11
N ALA A 27 5.96 22.63 6.25
CA ALA A 27 5.44 21.81 5.15
C ALA A 27 4.72 20.53 5.63
N PHE A 28 4.00 20.54 6.76
CA PHE A 28 2.98 19.52 7.02
C PHE A 28 1.83 20.20 7.74
N THR A 29 0.97 20.86 6.96
CA THR A 29 -0.38 21.18 7.42
C THR A 29 -1.04 19.87 7.83
N THR A 30 -1.24 19.74 9.14
CA THR A 30 -2.32 19.00 9.77
C THR A 30 -3.60 19.26 8.98
N SER A 31 -3.92 18.35 8.08
CA SER A 31 -5.19 18.38 7.39
C SER A 31 -6.25 17.93 8.39
N SER A 32 -6.92 18.89 9.00
CA SER A 32 -8.15 18.69 9.76
C SER A 32 -9.25 18.24 8.80
N TYR A 33 -9.31 16.94 8.49
CA TYR A 33 -10.45 16.37 7.80
C TYR A 33 -11.51 15.98 8.83
N ALA A 34 -12.55 16.81 8.88
CA ALA A 34 -13.86 16.37 9.31
C ALA A 34 -14.37 15.33 8.30
N THR A 35 -14.62 14.12 8.78
CA THR A 35 -15.40 13.11 8.07
C THR A 35 -16.73 13.74 7.65
N PRO A 36 -17.18 13.63 6.39
CA PRO A 36 -18.49 14.12 6.00
C PRO A 36 -19.56 13.41 6.84
N ARG A 37 -20.24 14.17 7.70
CA ARG A 37 -21.36 13.70 8.52
C ARG A 37 -22.41 13.08 7.59
N ALA A 38 -22.80 11.84 7.87
CA ALA A 38 -23.89 11.17 7.18
C ALA A 38 -25.15 12.05 7.21
N SER A 39 -25.75 12.27 6.04
CA SER A 39 -27.06 12.92 5.93
C SER A 39 -28.10 12.08 6.68
N PRO A 40 -29.05 12.71 7.40
CA PRO A 40 -30.09 11.97 8.10
C PRO A 40 -30.94 11.16 7.11
N THR A 41 -31.05 9.86 7.35
CA THR A 41 -31.92 8.93 6.64
C THR A 41 -33.38 9.38 6.76
N PRO A 42 -34.16 9.47 5.66
CA PRO A 42 -35.58 9.78 5.74
C PRO A 42 -36.31 8.65 6.49
N THR A 43 -37.13 9.04 7.46
CA THR A 43 -38.01 8.16 8.24
C THR A 43 -38.87 7.28 7.33
N PRO A 44 -39.01 5.97 7.61
CA PRO A 44 -39.88 5.10 6.82
C PRO A 44 -41.33 5.59 6.89
N THR A 45 -41.88 5.93 5.73
CA THR A 45 -43.30 6.27 5.58
C THR A 45 -44.12 4.99 5.76
N PRO A 46 -45.16 4.98 6.63
CA PRO A 46 -45.96 3.80 6.87
C PRO A 46 -46.72 3.36 5.61
N ALA A 47 -46.78 2.04 5.41
CA ALA A 47 -47.44 1.40 4.28
C ALA A 47 -48.92 1.80 4.19
N PRO A 48 -49.44 2.12 2.98
CA PRO A 48 -50.86 2.36 2.79
C PRO A 48 -51.67 1.07 2.94
N ALA A 49 -52.81 1.19 3.61
CA ALA A 49 -53.76 0.12 3.89
C ALA A 49 -54.33 -0.53 2.60
N PRO A 50 -54.78 -1.80 2.67
CA PRO A 50 -55.31 -2.53 1.51
C PRO A 50 -56.65 -1.95 1.06
N SER A 51 -56.68 -1.43 -0.16
CA SER A 51 -57.90 -0.95 -0.82
C SER A 51 -58.76 -2.11 -1.36
N VAL A 52 -60.04 -2.03 -1.00
CA VAL A 52 -61.19 -2.88 -1.35
C VAL A 52 -61.31 -3.16 -2.87
N PRO A 53 -61.78 -4.36 -3.29
CA PRO A 53 -61.93 -4.71 -4.70
C PRO A 53 -63.15 -4.01 -5.33
N HIS A 54 -62.95 -3.41 -6.51
CA HIS A 54 -64.03 -2.95 -7.39
C HIS A 54 -64.23 -3.95 -8.54
N PRO A 55 -65.47 -4.42 -8.81
CA PRO A 55 -65.74 -5.29 -9.94
C PRO A 55 -66.06 -4.48 -11.19
N GLY A 56 -65.41 -4.86 -12.29
CA GLY A 56 -65.98 -4.78 -13.63
C GLY A 56 -65.49 -3.63 -14.51
N ARG A 57 -64.65 -3.95 -15.50
CA ARG A 57 -64.88 -3.42 -16.86
C ARG A 57 -64.20 -4.25 -17.95
N ARG A 58 -65.05 -4.67 -18.88
CA ARG A 58 -64.88 -5.23 -20.24
C ARG A 58 -63.57 -5.00 -20.99
N ASN A 59 -63.17 -6.10 -21.64
CA ASN A 59 -62.36 -6.25 -22.85
C ASN A 59 -62.37 -5.07 -23.85
N THR A 60 -61.17 -4.70 -24.30
CA THR A 60 -60.84 -4.35 -25.70
C THR A 60 -59.33 -4.50 -25.89
N ALA A 61 -58.93 -5.32 -26.86
CA ALA A 61 -57.57 -5.38 -27.43
C ALA A 61 -57.55 -4.64 -28.78
N PRO A 62 -56.40 -4.48 -29.45
CA PRO A 62 -55.26 -3.63 -29.11
C PRO A 62 -54.99 -2.57 -30.21
N PRO A 63 -54.05 -1.64 -30.00
CA PRO A 63 -53.08 -1.39 -31.06
C PRO A 63 -51.65 -1.41 -30.50
N ALA A 64 -50.76 -2.02 -31.26
CA ALA A 64 -49.33 -2.03 -30.99
C ALA A 64 -48.76 -0.60 -31.07
N PRO A 65 -47.99 -0.15 -30.07
CA PRO A 65 -46.97 0.85 -30.26
C PRO A 65 -45.60 0.19 -30.28
N SER A 66 -44.82 0.49 -31.30
CA SER A 66 -43.40 0.16 -31.37
C SER A 66 -42.68 0.69 -30.13
N ASP A 67 -42.18 -0.23 -29.29
CA ASP A 67 -41.24 0.06 -28.22
C ASP A 67 -39.86 0.36 -28.82
N GLU A 68 -39.69 1.57 -29.37
CA GLU A 68 -38.36 2.19 -29.44
C GLU A 68 -38.00 2.64 -28.03
N ILE A 69 -37.35 1.73 -27.30
CA ILE A 69 -36.67 2.06 -26.05
C ILE A 69 -35.57 3.07 -26.43
N PRO A 70 -35.60 4.32 -25.93
CA PRO A 70 -34.50 5.24 -26.15
C PRO A 70 -33.29 4.63 -25.45
N GLU A 71 -32.28 4.22 -26.22
CA GLU A 71 -30.94 3.99 -25.71
C GLU A 71 -30.50 5.30 -25.05
N GLN A 72 -30.75 5.43 -23.75
CA GLN A 72 -30.15 6.45 -22.93
C GLN A 72 -28.66 6.13 -22.88
N GLU A 73 -27.98 6.69 -23.88
CA GLU A 73 -26.54 6.84 -23.96
C GLU A 73 -26.09 7.60 -22.71
N THR A 74 -25.88 6.85 -21.63
CA THR A 74 -25.30 7.35 -20.40
C THR A 74 -23.89 7.74 -20.77
N LYS A 75 -23.71 9.01 -21.12
CA LYS A 75 -22.41 9.67 -21.31
C LYS A 75 -21.65 9.56 -20.00
N ARG A 76 -21.03 8.41 -19.78
CA ARG A 76 -20.08 8.16 -18.71
C ARG A 76 -18.96 9.15 -18.96
N ALA A 77 -18.85 10.13 -18.06
CA ALA A 77 -17.67 10.98 -18.02
C ALA A 77 -16.47 10.04 -17.89
N VAL A 78 -15.70 9.92 -18.97
CA VAL A 78 -14.47 9.13 -18.99
C VAL A 78 -13.49 9.90 -18.12
N SER A 79 -13.42 9.57 -16.84
CA SER A 79 -12.28 9.97 -16.03
C SER A 79 -11.05 9.41 -16.73
N LYS A 80 -10.09 10.29 -17.06
CA LYS A 80 -8.85 9.93 -17.73
C LYS A 80 -7.93 9.23 -16.72
N LEU A 81 -8.34 8.04 -16.28
CA LEU A 81 -7.46 7.14 -15.55
C LEU A 81 -6.25 6.81 -16.45
N PRO A 82 -5.04 6.75 -15.88
CA PRO A 82 -3.88 6.26 -16.61
C PRO A 82 -4.16 4.90 -17.28
N SER A 83 -3.57 4.67 -18.45
CA SER A 83 -3.82 3.46 -19.25
C SER A 83 -3.50 2.16 -18.52
N TYR A 84 -2.54 2.18 -17.58
CA TYR A 84 -2.16 0.99 -16.82
C TYR A 84 -3.30 0.39 -15.98
N TRP A 85 -4.34 1.18 -15.66
CA TRP A 85 -5.56 0.69 -15.00
C TRP A 85 -6.45 -0.17 -15.88
N THR A 86 -6.29 -0.06 -17.20
CA THR A 86 -7.09 -0.78 -18.20
C THR A 86 -6.37 -2.02 -18.73
N LEU A 87 -5.16 -2.31 -18.23
CA LEU A 87 -4.42 -3.50 -18.62
C LEU A 87 -5.09 -4.76 -18.08
N ALA A 88 -4.91 -5.87 -18.80
CA ALA A 88 -5.35 -7.17 -18.33
C ALA A 88 -4.54 -7.58 -17.08
N PRO A 89 -5.18 -8.23 -16.09
CA PRO A 89 -4.48 -8.79 -14.94
C PRO A 89 -3.53 -9.91 -15.37
N THR A 90 -2.43 -10.06 -14.65
CA THR A 90 -1.50 -11.17 -14.80
C THR A 90 -2.01 -12.37 -14.03
N ILE A 91 -2.18 -13.51 -14.71
CA ILE A 91 -2.72 -14.74 -14.12
C ILE A 91 -1.76 -15.91 -14.48
N PRO A 92 -1.33 -16.74 -13.51
CA PRO A 92 -1.54 -16.56 -12.07
C PRO A 92 -0.87 -15.27 -11.56
N SER A 93 -1.39 -14.74 -10.45
CA SER A 93 -0.73 -13.62 -9.77
C SER A 93 0.66 -14.05 -9.30
N PRO A 94 1.70 -13.23 -9.48
CA PRO A 94 3.04 -13.54 -8.98
C PRO A 94 3.19 -13.25 -7.48
N PHE A 95 2.11 -12.88 -6.80
CA PHE A 95 2.07 -12.58 -5.37
C PHE A 95 1.27 -13.66 -4.66
N THR A 96 1.88 -14.29 -3.66
CA THR A 96 1.25 -15.35 -2.85
C THR A 96 0.29 -14.73 -1.83
N GLY A 97 0.58 -13.51 -1.38
CA GLY A 97 -0.19 -12.79 -0.38
C GLY A 97 0.05 -13.28 1.03
N THR A 98 1.31 -13.50 1.41
CA THR A 98 1.67 -13.88 2.77
C THR A 98 2.80 -13.04 3.35
N LEU A 99 2.75 -12.83 4.67
CA LEU A 99 3.82 -12.18 5.40
C LEU A 99 5.13 -12.95 5.27
N GLU A 100 5.10 -14.28 5.29
CA GLU A 100 6.29 -15.14 5.17
C GLU A 100 7.03 -14.86 3.85
N THR A 101 6.32 -14.76 2.72
CA THR A 101 6.94 -14.42 1.43
C THR A 101 7.58 -13.02 1.45
N SER A 102 7.00 -12.08 2.19
CA SER A 102 7.61 -10.75 2.39
C SER A 102 8.89 -10.83 3.23
N LEU A 103 8.89 -11.63 4.30
CA LEU A 103 10.06 -11.82 5.17
C LEU A 103 11.19 -12.56 4.46
N ASP A 104 10.86 -13.60 3.67
CA ASP A 104 11.82 -14.33 2.85
C ASP A 104 12.48 -13.39 1.83
N ALA A 105 11.71 -12.51 1.18
CA ALA A 105 12.25 -11.51 0.26
C ALA A 105 13.20 -10.50 0.95
N ILE A 106 12.92 -10.11 2.20
CA ILE A 106 13.82 -9.26 3.00
C ILE A 106 15.12 -10.01 3.31
N GLN A 107 15.04 -11.28 3.70
CA GLN A 107 16.22 -12.10 4.00
C GLN A 107 17.05 -12.36 2.74
N GLU A 108 16.41 -12.62 1.60
CA GLU A 108 17.10 -12.78 0.33
C GLU A 108 17.83 -11.50 -0.06
N TRP A 109 17.17 -10.33 0.05
CA TRP A 109 17.82 -9.04 -0.16
C TRP A 109 19.01 -8.84 0.79
N SER A 110 18.87 -9.19 2.08
CA SER A 110 19.97 -9.14 3.06
C SER A 110 21.16 -10.01 2.65
N ARG A 111 20.90 -11.20 2.11
CA ARG A 111 21.93 -12.15 1.66
C ARG A 111 22.70 -11.61 0.45
N LEU A 112 21.99 -10.97 -0.47
CA LEU A 112 22.60 -10.38 -1.67
C LEU A 112 23.53 -9.22 -1.34
N TRP A 113 23.18 -8.41 -0.35
CA TRP A 113 23.96 -7.25 0.09
C TRP A 113 24.72 -7.52 1.40
N ALA A 114 25.05 -8.79 1.66
CA ALA A 114 25.76 -9.20 2.86
C ALA A 114 27.15 -8.53 2.91
N GLY A 115 27.47 -7.93 4.07
CA GLY A 115 28.73 -7.22 4.29
C GLY A 115 28.70 -5.72 3.95
N GLU A 116 27.64 -5.24 3.29
CA GLU A 116 27.47 -3.81 3.05
C GLU A 116 27.03 -3.08 4.34
N TYR A 117 27.62 -1.90 4.57
CA TYR A 117 27.39 -1.15 5.81
C TYR A 117 25.96 -0.64 5.89
N GLY A 118 25.33 -0.78 7.07
CA GLY A 118 23.96 -0.31 7.33
C GLY A 118 22.86 -1.25 6.84
N VAL A 119 23.15 -2.20 5.94
CA VAL A 119 22.16 -3.18 5.44
C VAL A 119 21.57 -4.01 6.57
N GLN A 120 22.40 -4.56 7.45
CA GLN A 120 21.91 -5.38 8.58
C GLN A 120 20.98 -4.58 9.50
N GLY A 121 21.29 -3.30 9.77
CA GLY A 121 20.45 -2.45 10.60
C GLY A 121 19.07 -2.19 9.99
N ILE A 122 18.98 -2.08 8.66
CA ILE A 122 17.71 -1.98 7.94
C ILE A 122 16.94 -3.28 8.05
N VAL A 123 17.59 -4.42 7.80
CA VAL A 123 16.98 -5.76 7.85
C VAL A 123 16.44 -6.06 9.25
N ASP A 124 17.26 -5.86 10.28
CA ASP A 124 16.86 -6.06 11.67
C ASP A 124 15.62 -5.21 12.02
N THR A 125 15.56 -3.98 11.50
CA THR A 125 14.42 -3.08 11.73
C THR A 125 13.17 -3.52 10.94
N LEU A 126 13.32 -4.00 9.70
CA LEU A 126 12.21 -4.50 8.89
C LEU A 126 11.60 -5.79 9.47
N LEU A 127 12.42 -6.65 10.07
CA LEU A 127 11.99 -7.91 10.67
C LEU A 127 11.30 -7.73 12.03
N GLN A 128 11.48 -6.58 12.70
CA GLN A 128 10.77 -6.26 13.95
C GLN A 128 9.27 -6.02 13.72
N LYS A 129 8.50 -5.96 14.82
CA LYS A 129 7.10 -5.54 14.78
C LYS A 129 7.01 -4.09 14.28
N PRO A 130 6.03 -3.72 13.42
CA PRO A 130 5.87 -2.36 12.95
C PRO A 130 5.88 -1.31 14.08
N ASP A 131 6.79 -0.33 14.00
CA ASP A 131 6.83 0.83 14.90
C ASP A 131 6.79 2.14 14.10
N THR A 132 5.71 2.90 14.31
CA THR A 132 5.47 4.21 13.68
C THR A 132 6.47 5.29 14.09
N LYS A 133 7.23 5.08 15.17
CA LYS A 133 8.26 6.01 15.64
C LYS A 133 9.63 5.78 15.02
N THR A 134 9.77 4.74 14.20
CA THR A 134 11.03 4.39 13.52
C THR A 134 11.48 5.51 12.59
N ASN A 135 12.68 6.04 12.80
CA ASN A 135 13.25 7.08 11.94
C ASN A 135 13.95 6.48 10.71
N TRP A 136 13.16 6.04 9.74
CA TRP A 136 13.63 5.41 8.51
C TRP A 136 14.64 6.26 7.73
N CYS A 137 14.43 7.59 7.68
CA CYS A 137 15.37 8.49 7.01
C CYS A 137 16.78 8.38 7.59
N ASN A 138 16.91 8.28 8.91
CA ASN A 138 18.22 8.16 9.55
C ASN A 138 18.83 6.78 9.35
N ILE A 139 18.02 5.71 9.41
CA ILE A 139 18.50 4.34 9.21
C ILE A 139 19.00 4.17 7.76
N ILE A 140 18.25 4.64 6.76
CA ILE A 140 18.64 4.55 5.35
C ILE A 140 19.87 5.40 5.06
N ARG A 141 20.02 6.57 5.71
CA ARG A 141 21.24 7.40 5.57
C ARG A 141 22.51 6.68 5.99
N LEU A 142 22.43 5.64 6.82
CA LEU A 142 23.60 4.82 7.15
C LEU A 142 24.20 4.14 5.92
N LEU A 143 23.41 3.83 4.89
CA LEU A 143 23.89 3.26 3.62
C LEU A 143 24.87 4.21 2.89
N PHE A 144 24.74 5.52 3.10
CA PHE A 144 25.62 6.54 2.52
C PHE A 144 26.85 6.82 3.39
N GLN A 145 26.88 6.32 4.63
CA GLN A 145 27.94 6.60 5.61
C GLN A 145 29.03 5.53 5.62
N CYS A 146 29.17 4.75 4.55
CA CYS A 146 30.15 3.68 4.46
C CYS A 146 31.56 4.24 4.67
N ARG A 147 32.05 4.17 5.91
CA ARG A 147 33.44 4.49 6.25
C ARG A 147 34.25 3.25 5.93
N PRO A 148 35.36 3.35 5.18
CA PRO A 148 36.29 2.24 5.07
C PRO A 148 36.89 1.97 6.46
N ALA A 149 36.29 1.03 7.19
CA ALA A 149 36.64 0.69 8.57
C ALA A 149 38.09 0.17 8.73
N LEU A 150 38.82 0.01 7.63
CA LEU A 150 40.16 -0.59 7.61
C LEU A 150 41.22 0.22 6.84
N SER A 151 41.00 1.51 6.54
CA SER A 151 42.11 2.38 6.09
C SER A 151 42.99 2.89 7.24
N LEU A 152 43.18 2.08 8.28
CA LEU A 152 44.19 2.28 9.33
C LEU A 152 45.62 1.95 8.82
N ARG A 153 45.84 2.00 7.51
CA ARG A 153 47.11 1.63 6.88
C ARG A 153 47.88 2.89 6.47
N SER A 154 48.85 3.20 7.34
CA SER A 154 50.05 4.01 7.09
C SER A 154 49.83 5.44 6.60
N ALA A 155 49.58 6.32 7.58
CA ALA A 155 49.84 7.75 7.51
C ALA A 155 51.36 8.02 7.38
N THR A 156 51.98 7.63 6.27
CA THR A 156 53.32 8.09 5.89
C THR A 156 53.45 8.09 4.38
N THR A 157 52.85 9.07 3.71
CA THR A 157 53.57 9.97 2.80
C THR A 157 52.61 10.98 2.18
N SER A 158 53.06 12.24 2.21
CA SER A 158 52.40 13.41 1.69
C SER A 158 52.18 13.36 0.18
N ARG A 159 51.10 14.04 -0.25
CA ARG A 159 50.86 14.61 -1.58
C ARG A 159 49.95 13.78 -2.49
N GLY A 160 48.65 13.99 -2.34
CA GLY A 160 47.63 13.54 -3.30
C GLY A 160 46.19 13.79 -2.84
N ASP A 161 45.72 15.05 -2.87
CA ASP A 161 44.33 15.44 -2.51
C ASP A 161 43.24 14.81 -3.43
N SER A 162 43.64 14.07 -4.47
CA SER A 162 42.71 13.45 -5.43
C SER A 162 42.16 12.09 -4.98
N ALA A 163 42.82 11.38 -4.06
CA ALA A 163 42.45 9.99 -3.73
C ALA A 163 41.24 9.89 -2.78
N THR A 164 41.08 10.85 -1.87
CA THR A 164 39.98 10.87 -0.89
C THR A 164 38.63 11.18 -1.55
N ALA A 165 38.60 12.13 -2.48
CA ALA A 165 37.38 12.49 -3.21
C ALA A 165 36.80 11.33 -4.03
N SER A 166 37.66 10.43 -4.53
CA SER A 166 37.23 9.25 -5.30
C SER A 166 36.55 8.20 -4.41
N ILE A 167 37.05 7.98 -3.20
CA ILE A 167 36.49 6.98 -2.26
C ILE A 167 35.11 7.43 -1.75
N ASP A 168 34.96 8.73 -1.48
CA ASP A 168 33.68 9.30 -1.05
C ASP A 168 32.64 9.20 -2.17
N ALA A 169 33.02 9.45 -3.43
CA ALA A 169 32.13 9.32 -4.58
C ALA A 169 31.64 7.88 -4.80
N GLU A 170 32.54 6.89 -4.69
CA GLU A 170 32.16 5.47 -4.81
C GLU A 170 31.21 5.05 -3.68
N SER A 171 31.49 5.48 -2.45
CA SER A 171 30.66 5.17 -1.28
C SER A 171 29.25 5.77 -1.41
N MET A 172 29.15 7.00 -1.88
CA MET A 172 27.87 7.66 -2.15
C MET A 172 27.09 6.96 -3.27
N GLN A 173 27.76 6.59 -4.36
CA GLN A 173 27.13 5.86 -5.46
C GLN A 173 26.61 4.48 -5.00
N ARG A 174 27.36 3.81 -4.13
CA ARG A 174 26.96 2.53 -3.54
C ARG A 174 25.76 2.68 -2.61
N GLY A 175 25.77 3.66 -1.71
CA GLY A 175 24.64 3.95 -0.83
C GLY A 175 23.37 4.29 -1.61
N ARG A 176 23.52 5.03 -2.71
CA ARG A 176 22.43 5.31 -3.65
C ARG A 176 21.88 4.03 -4.27
N MET A 177 22.74 3.18 -4.84
CA MET A 177 22.34 1.89 -5.43
C MET A 177 21.56 1.03 -4.43
N LEU A 178 22.08 0.83 -3.22
CA LEU A 178 21.41 0.05 -2.16
C LEU A 178 20.05 0.64 -1.78
N THR A 179 19.94 1.97 -1.73
CA THR A 179 18.67 2.65 -1.43
C THR A 179 17.64 2.47 -2.55
N VAL A 180 18.08 2.45 -3.81
CA VAL A 180 17.23 2.16 -4.97
C VAL A 180 16.75 0.70 -4.93
N GLU A 181 17.65 -0.26 -4.63
CA GLU A 181 17.25 -1.66 -4.50
C GLU A 181 16.25 -1.87 -3.36
N LEU A 182 16.48 -1.23 -2.22
CA LEU A 182 15.55 -1.26 -1.10
C LEU A 182 14.18 -0.67 -1.47
N LEU A 183 14.15 0.45 -2.18
CA LEU A 183 12.90 1.04 -2.66
C LEU A 183 12.12 0.04 -3.51
N PHE A 184 12.78 -0.61 -4.47
CA PHE A 184 12.09 -1.52 -5.37
C PHE A 184 11.76 -2.87 -4.75
N LEU A 185 12.52 -3.36 -3.76
CA LEU A 185 12.09 -4.46 -2.91
C LEU A 185 10.73 -4.13 -2.28
N VAL A 186 10.61 -2.94 -1.70
CA VAL A 186 9.38 -2.52 -1.01
C VAL A 186 8.23 -2.32 -2.00
N THR A 187 8.44 -1.58 -3.08
CA THR A 187 7.36 -1.21 -4.00
C THR A 187 6.94 -2.31 -4.98
N ARG A 188 7.85 -3.22 -5.34
CA ARG A 188 7.56 -4.28 -6.31
C ARG A 188 7.30 -5.64 -5.68
N THR A 189 7.69 -5.84 -4.42
CA THR A 189 7.48 -7.11 -3.72
C THR A 189 6.68 -6.90 -2.44
N LEU A 190 7.21 -6.18 -1.46
CA LEU A 190 6.65 -6.20 -0.09
C LEU A 190 5.24 -5.58 -0.01
N LEU A 191 5.03 -4.40 -0.60
CA LEU A 191 3.71 -3.77 -0.63
C LEU A 191 2.68 -4.63 -1.40
N PRO A 192 2.96 -5.08 -2.63
CA PRO A 192 2.09 -6.01 -3.34
C PRO A 192 1.69 -7.26 -2.54
N GLU A 193 2.63 -7.95 -1.88
CA GLU A 193 2.32 -9.14 -1.06
C GLU A 193 1.34 -8.77 0.07
N GLN A 194 1.58 -7.65 0.77
CA GLN A 194 0.70 -7.20 1.85
C GLN A 194 -0.69 -6.77 1.36
N ILE A 195 -0.81 -6.23 0.14
CA ILE A 195 -2.10 -5.91 -0.48
C ILE A 195 -2.87 -7.20 -0.79
N VAL A 196 -2.22 -8.21 -1.35
CA VAL A 196 -2.88 -9.51 -1.63
C VAL A 196 -3.28 -10.20 -0.34
N GLU A 197 -2.42 -10.20 0.68
CA GLU A 197 -2.73 -10.74 2.00
C GLU A 197 -3.97 -10.08 2.60
N ASN A 198 -4.00 -8.74 2.59
CA ASN A 198 -5.14 -7.97 3.08
C ASN A 198 -6.43 -8.34 2.35
N ARG A 199 -6.39 -8.36 1.00
CA ARG A 199 -7.56 -8.71 0.18
C ARG A 199 -8.02 -10.15 0.42
N GLY A 200 -7.08 -11.07 0.63
CA GLY A 200 -7.35 -12.46 0.98
C GLY A 200 -8.04 -12.59 2.34
N ALA A 201 -7.54 -11.89 3.37
CA ALA A 201 -8.17 -11.84 4.69
C ALA A 201 -9.59 -11.24 4.62
N MET A 202 -9.77 -10.14 3.87
CA MET A 202 -11.08 -9.54 3.68
C MET A 202 -12.07 -10.45 2.95
N ALA A 203 -11.61 -11.18 1.93
CA ALA A 203 -12.41 -12.17 1.22
C ALA A 203 -12.89 -13.30 2.16
N LYS A 204 -11.97 -13.86 2.96
CA LYS A 204 -12.31 -14.89 3.97
C LYS A 204 -13.32 -14.37 4.98
N LEU A 205 -13.13 -13.14 5.46
CA LEU A 205 -14.04 -12.51 6.40
C LEU A 205 -15.44 -12.33 5.80
N TYR A 206 -15.50 -11.85 4.56
CA TYR A 206 -16.75 -11.71 3.83
C TYR A 206 -17.50 -13.04 3.75
N ASP A 207 -16.82 -14.13 3.35
CA ASP A 207 -17.43 -15.43 3.19
C ASP A 207 -18.01 -15.99 4.50
N ARG A 208 -17.31 -15.78 5.62
CA ARG A 208 -17.75 -16.22 6.95
C ARG A 208 -18.91 -15.40 7.49
N ARG A 209 -18.95 -14.09 7.22
CA ARG A 209 -19.89 -13.14 7.87
C ARG A 209 -20.67 -12.29 6.87
N LYS A 210 -21.27 -12.92 5.86
CA LYS A 210 -22.03 -12.26 4.77
C LYS A 210 -23.13 -11.28 5.24
N HIS A 211 -23.68 -11.48 6.44
CA HIS A 211 -24.72 -10.60 7.01
C HIS A 211 -24.13 -9.32 7.62
N LEU A 212 -22.95 -9.39 8.26
CA LEU A 212 -22.22 -8.22 8.79
C LEU A 212 -21.42 -7.49 7.70
N ALA A 213 -21.09 -8.20 6.61
CA ALA A 213 -20.41 -7.67 5.44
C ALA A 213 -21.11 -6.49 4.74
N ILE A 214 -22.34 -6.16 5.15
CA ILE A 214 -23.05 -4.97 4.69
C ILE A 214 -22.43 -3.68 5.24
N ARG A 215 -21.80 -3.73 6.43
CA ARG A 215 -21.20 -2.58 7.14
C ARG A 215 -19.67 -2.58 7.14
N LEU A 216 -19.04 -3.65 6.66
CA LEU A 216 -17.59 -3.76 6.63
C LEU A 216 -17.03 -2.93 5.46
N VAL A 217 -16.60 -1.72 5.78
CA VAL A 217 -15.70 -0.90 4.97
C VAL A 217 -14.26 -1.20 5.40
N LEU A 218 -13.87 -2.47 5.37
CA LEU A 218 -12.50 -2.87 5.68
C LEU A 218 -11.64 -2.65 4.44
N ARG A 219 -10.53 -1.93 4.58
CA ARG A 219 -9.89 -1.25 3.46
C ARG A 219 -8.39 -1.06 3.69
N TYR A 220 -7.53 -1.68 2.88
CA TYR A 220 -6.12 -1.27 2.80
C TYR A 220 -5.98 0.14 2.19
N ASP A 221 -6.92 0.56 1.35
CA ASP A 221 -7.00 1.88 0.71
C ASP A 221 -7.41 3.00 1.69
N MET A 222 -7.63 2.70 2.97
CA MET A 222 -7.77 3.72 4.03
C MET A 222 -6.44 4.17 4.64
N LEU A 223 -5.32 3.50 4.31
CA LEU A 223 -3.99 3.96 4.74
C LEU A 223 -3.67 5.36 4.19
N LEU A 224 -4.27 5.73 3.06
CA LEU A 224 -4.04 7.01 2.39
C LEU A 224 -5.35 7.63 1.93
N ALA A 225 -5.34 8.94 1.74
CA ALA A 225 -6.49 9.68 1.25
C ALA A 225 -6.87 9.24 -0.16
N TRP A 226 -8.17 9.09 -0.41
CA TRP A 226 -8.67 8.81 -1.75
C TRP A 226 -8.47 10.03 -2.64
N LYS A 227 -8.07 9.75 -3.87
CA LYS A 227 -8.09 10.77 -4.93
C LYS A 227 -9.53 11.09 -5.25
N MET A 228 -9.84 12.38 -5.12
CA MET A 228 -11.15 12.92 -5.45
C MET A 228 -11.10 13.56 -6.83
N THR A 229 -12.12 13.29 -7.64
CA THR A 229 -12.36 13.97 -8.91
C THR A 229 -13.59 14.85 -8.83
N TRP A 230 -13.52 15.99 -9.53
CA TRP A 230 -14.65 16.87 -9.69
C TRP A 230 -15.31 16.61 -11.04
N ASN A 231 -16.51 16.04 -11.01
CA ASN A 231 -17.32 15.93 -12.22
C ASN A 231 -18.02 17.27 -12.39
N GLY A 232 -17.71 18.04 -13.44
CA GLY A 232 -18.17 19.43 -13.60
C GLY A 232 -19.70 19.70 -13.58
N ARG A 233 -20.53 18.65 -13.42
CA ARG A 233 -21.98 18.76 -13.18
C ARG A 233 -22.36 18.70 -11.70
N ASP A 234 -21.62 17.97 -10.90
CA ASP A 234 -21.89 17.80 -9.48
C ASP A 234 -20.88 18.63 -8.69
N HIS A 235 -21.36 19.54 -7.85
CA HIS A 235 -20.48 20.31 -6.96
C HIS A 235 -19.92 19.48 -5.79
N LYS A 236 -19.83 18.15 -5.96
CA LYS A 236 -19.37 17.24 -4.92
C LYS A 236 -18.16 16.46 -5.45
N PRO A 237 -17.07 16.38 -4.67
CA PRO A 237 -15.96 15.52 -5.02
C PRO A 237 -16.43 14.07 -4.99
N HIS A 238 -16.14 13.33 -6.07
CA HIS A 238 -16.38 11.91 -6.15
C HIS A 238 -15.05 11.16 -6.08
N PRO A 239 -14.95 10.09 -5.28
CA PRO A 239 -13.72 9.32 -5.23
C PRO A 239 -13.48 8.64 -6.58
N VAL A 240 -12.22 8.60 -6.99
CA VAL A 240 -11.81 7.88 -8.19
C VAL A 240 -11.78 6.39 -7.87
N VAL A 241 -12.62 5.65 -8.58
CA VAL A 241 -12.83 4.22 -8.37
C VAL A 241 -12.36 3.44 -9.58
N VAL A 242 -11.69 2.32 -9.33
CA VAL A 242 -11.32 1.36 -10.36
C VAL A 242 -12.07 0.06 -10.13
N ASN A 243 -12.76 -0.38 -11.18
CA ASN A 243 -13.44 -1.66 -11.21
C ASN A 243 -12.48 -2.72 -11.73
N CYS A 244 -12.33 -3.81 -10.97
CA CYS A 244 -11.64 -4.99 -11.46
C CYS A 244 -12.60 -5.76 -12.38
N VAL A 245 -12.29 -5.80 -13.67
CA VAL A 245 -13.02 -6.63 -14.64
C VAL A 245 -12.29 -7.97 -14.73
N VAL A 246 -13.00 -9.04 -14.40
CA VAL A 246 -12.48 -10.40 -14.59
C VAL A 246 -12.29 -10.63 -16.09
N PRO A 247 -11.13 -11.11 -16.56
CA PRO A 247 -10.95 -11.46 -17.96
C PRO A 247 -12.03 -12.44 -18.43
N PRO A 248 -12.53 -12.32 -19.67
CA PRO A 248 -13.43 -13.30 -20.26
C PRO A 248 -12.84 -14.72 -20.12
N ALA A 249 -13.68 -15.67 -19.71
CA ALA A 249 -13.29 -17.07 -19.64
C ALA A 249 -12.79 -17.54 -21.02
N GLY A 250 -11.54 -18.00 -21.10
CA GLY A 250 -10.92 -18.48 -22.35
C GLY A 250 -9.92 -17.52 -22.98
N GLN A 251 -9.74 -16.29 -22.46
CA GLN A 251 -8.52 -15.55 -22.75
C GLN A 251 -7.39 -16.19 -21.94
N GLU A 252 -6.53 -16.97 -22.62
CA GLU A 252 -5.28 -17.44 -22.03
C GLU A 252 -4.58 -16.24 -21.41
N ALA A 253 -4.39 -16.32 -20.09
CA ALA A 253 -3.60 -15.34 -19.40
C ALA A 253 -2.27 -15.22 -20.12
N ALA A 254 -1.86 -13.99 -20.44
CA ALA A 254 -0.50 -13.77 -20.89
C ALA A 254 0.40 -14.36 -19.81
N GLN A 255 0.99 -15.53 -20.08
CA GLN A 255 1.86 -16.20 -19.14
C GLN A 255 2.92 -15.17 -18.76
N ALA A 256 2.96 -14.81 -17.48
CA ALA A 256 4.11 -14.08 -16.98
C ALA A 256 5.33 -14.94 -17.34
N PRO A 257 6.39 -14.36 -17.95
CA PRO A 257 7.61 -15.11 -18.16
C PRO A 257 8.04 -15.64 -16.80
N ASN A 258 7.88 -16.95 -16.58
CA ASN A 258 8.34 -17.60 -15.37
C ASN A 258 9.84 -17.32 -15.30
N PRO A 259 10.35 -16.67 -14.23
CA PRO A 259 11.77 -16.67 -13.97
C PRO A 259 12.10 -18.12 -13.58
N GLY A 260 12.39 -18.94 -14.59
CA GLY A 260 12.72 -20.35 -14.42
C GLY A 260 13.88 -20.47 -13.43
N LEU A 261 13.56 -20.99 -12.24
CA LEU A 261 14.51 -21.64 -11.35
C LEU A 261 14.63 -23.13 -11.70
N ASP A 262 14.17 -23.53 -12.89
CA ASP A 262 14.44 -24.85 -13.42
C ASP A 262 15.92 -24.90 -13.78
N GLY A 263 16.68 -25.62 -12.97
CA GLY A 263 18.13 -25.76 -13.05
C GLY A 263 18.58 -26.51 -14.30
N ASP A 264 18.43 -25.87 -15.45
CA ASP A 264 19.09 -26.25 -16.69
C ASP A 264 20.21 -25.25 -16.96
N ASP A 265 21.46 -25.70 -16.84
CA ASP A 265 22.72 -24.94 -16.99
C ASP A 265 22.96 -24.41 -18.43
N SER A 266 21.91 -24.28 -19.24
CA SER A 266 21.95 -23.84 -20.63
C SER A 266 21.63 -22.34 -20.74
N ASN A 267 22.69 -21.53 -20.66
CA ASN A 267 22.75 -20.09 -20.92
C ASN A 267 22.19 -19.67 -22.30
N ASP A 268 20.88 -19.56 -22.45
CA ASP A 268 20.29 -18.75 -23.53
C ASP A 268 18.91 -18.20 -23.14
N ILE A 269 18.91 -17.31 -22.13
CA ILE A 269 17.76 -16.47 -21.79
C ILE A 269 17.82 -15.22 -22.68
N VAL A 270 16.87 -15.08 -23.59
CA VAL A 270 16.62 -13.86 -24.35
C VAL A 270 16.15 -12.77 -23.37
N MET A 271 17.12 -12.06 -22.80
CA MET A 271 16.93 -10.88 -21.98
C MET A 271 16.57 -9.68 -22.86
N VAL A 272 15.29 -9.35 -22.92
CA VAL A 272 14.86 -8.03 -23.38
C VAL A 272 14.95 -7.08 -22.19
N ASP A 273 16.05 -6.32 -22.10
CA ASP A 273 16.32 -5.21 -21.17
C ASP A 273 16.40 -5.49 -19.65
N ALA A 274 16.68 -6.72 -19.22
CA ALA A 274 16.92 -7.08 -17.80
C ALA A 274 18.36 -6.81 -17.28
N ALA A 275 19.18 -6.07 -18.03
CA ALA A 275 20.64 -6.12 -17.89
C ALA A 275 21.28 -5.33 -16.72
N SER A 276 20.52 -4.73 -15.80
CA SER A 276 21.14 -3.96 -14.70
C SER A 276 20.99 -4.54 -13.29
N ASN A 277 19.96 -5.35 -12.99
CA ASN A 277 19.74 -5.88 -11.63
C ASN A 277 18.98 -7.22 -11.65
N PRO A 278 19.67 -8.39 -11.66
CA PRO A 278 19.03 -9.70 -11.79
C PRO A 278 18.15 -10.09 -10.59
N TYR A 279 18.27 -9.38 -9.47
CA TYR A 279 17.59 -9.72 -8.22
C TYR A 279 16.31 -8.91 -7.96
N ARG A 280 15.98 -7.98 -8.86
CA ARG A 280 14.83 -7.11 -8.70
C ARG A 280 13.65 -7.64 -9.52
N ARG A 281 12.47 -7.71 -8.90
CA ARG A 281 11.23 -7.99 -9.64
C ARG A 281 10.99 -6.87 -10.68
N SER A 282 10.64 -7.25 -11.91
CA SER A 282 10.28 -6.28 -12.95
C SER A 282 9.03 -5.49 -12.55
N LEU A 283 8.93 -4.24 -13.00
CA LEU A 283 7.73 -3.44 -12.79
C LEU A 283 6.55 -4.10 -13.53
N LEU A 284 5.54 -4.53 -12.78
CA LEU A 284 4.33 -5.08 -13.35
C LEU A 284 3.38 -3.95 -13.74
N SER A 285 3.32 -3.59 -15.03
CA SER A 285 2.44 -2.49 -15.46
C SER A 285 0.96 -2.78 -15.15
N SER A 286 0.57 -4.05 -15.15
CA SER A 286 -0.76 -4.55 -14.75
C SER A 286 -0.88 -4.81 -13.24
N ILE A 287 -0.01 -4.22 -12.39
CA ILE A 287 0.05 -4.52 -10.96
C ILE A 287 -1.32 -4.40 -10.30
N TRP A 288 -2.04 -3.31 -10.57
CA TRP A 288 -3.33 -3.09 -9.96
C TRP A 288 -4.38 -4.10 -10.40
N PRO A 289 -4.72 -4.25 -11.70
CA PRO A 289 -5.60 -5.33 -12.14
C PRO A 289 -5.26 -6.70 -11.52
N THR A 290 -3.97 -7.03 -11.43
CA THR A 290 -3.47 -8.28 -10.85
C THR A 290 -3.76 -8.39 -9.34
N LEU A 291 -3.44 -7.36 -8.57
CA LEU A 291 -3.69 -7.30 -7.13
C LEU A 291 -5.19 -7.28 -6.82
N LEU A 292 -5.99 -6.59 -7.64
CA LEU A 292 -7.42 -6.46 -7.43
C LEU A 292 -8.18 -7.77 -7.65
N LEU A 293 -7.69 -8.60 -8.57
CA LEU A 293 -8.25 -9.93 -8.85
C LEU A 293 -7.77 -11.01 -7.86
N SER A 294 -6.68 -10.77 -7.13
CA SER A 294 -6.05 -11.75 -6.23
C SER A 294 -6.66 -11.76 -4.83
N PRO A 295 -7.77 -12.48 -4.65
CA PRO A 295 -7.71 -13.58 -3.70
C PRO A 295 -7.73 -14.92 -4.45
N PRO A 296 -6.78 -15.84 -4.21
CA PRO A 296 -6.83 -17.19 -4.78
C PRO A 296 -8.15 -17.93 -4.50
N SER A 297 -8.84 -17.56 -3.41
CA SER A 297 -10.14 -18.09 -3.03
C SER A 297 -11.30 -17.66 -3.95
N HIS A 298 -11.13 -16.59 -4.74
CA HIS A 298 -12.15 -16.05 -5.63
C HIS A 298 -11.59 -15.75 -7.03
N PRO A 299 -11.22 -16.79 -7.81
CA PRO A 299 -10.63 -16.61 -9.14
C PRO A 299 -11.57 -15.91 -10.13
N GLN A 300 -12.88 -15.94 -9.88
CA GLN A 300 -13.90 -15.24 -10.67
C GLN A 300 -14.34 -13.89 -10.05
N GLY A 301 -13.59 -13.39 -9.07
CA GLY A 301 -13.96 -12.23 -8.26
C GLY A 301 -15.17 -12.48 -7.36
N PHE A 302 -15.73 -11.40 -6.80
CA PHE A 302 -16.89 -11.49 -5.91
C PHE A 302 -18.20 -11.68 -6.69
N ALA A 303 -18.98 -12.69 -6.31
CA ALA A 303 -20.20 -13.08 -7.03
C ALA A 303 -21.29 -11.99 -6.99
N THR A 304 -21.48 -11.34 -5.85
CA THR A 304 -22.56 -10.35 -5.66
C THR A 304 -22.10 -8.94 -6.03
N HIS A 305 -22.98 -8.19 -6.71
CA HIS A 305 -22.70 -6.80 -7.10
C HIS A 305 -22.36 -5.92 -5.88
N GLY A 306 -23.12 -6.06 -4.78
CA GLY A 306 -22.88 -5.27 -3.56
C GLY A 306 -21.49 -5.47 -2.97
N VAL A 307 -20.91 -6.66 -3.10
CA VAL A 307 -19.56 -6.93 -2.60
C VAL A 307 -18.52 -6.43 -3.56
N ARG A 308 -18.71 -6.60 -4.87
CA ARG A 308 -17.82 -5.98 -5.86
C ARG A 308 -17.72 -4.47 -5.66
N GLU A 309 -18.84 -3.83 -5.37
CA GLU A 309 -18.89 -2.39 -5.09
C GLU A 309 -18.22 -2.02 -3.76
N ARG A 310 -18.29 -2.86 -2.72
CA ARG A 310 -17.58 -2.60 -1.45
C ARG A 310 -16.08 -2.92 -1.52
N MET A 311 -15.70 -3.87 -2.36
CA MET A 311 -14.32 -4.34 -2.57
C MET A 311 -13.60 -3.67 -3.74
N ARG A 312 -14.24 -2.64 -4.32
CA ARG A 312 -13.66 -1.83 -5.38
C ARG A 312 -12.46 -1.05 -4.83
N HIS A 313 -11.49 -0.80 -5.69
CA HIS A 313 -10.31 -0.03 -5.31
C HIS A 313 -10.58 1.45 -5.48
N HIS A 314 -10.34 2.23 -4.43
CA HIS A 314 -10.27 3.68 -4.53
C HIS A 314 -8.82 4.07 -4.80
N VAL A 315 -8.61 4.88 -5.84
CA VAL A 315 -7.25 5.31 -6.20
C VAL A 315 -6.71 6.18 -5.08
N THR A 316 -5.51 5.88 -4.59
CA THR A 316 -4.80 6.62 -3.55
C THR A 316 -3.43 7.10 -4.05
N ASP A 317 -2.60 7.61 -3.15
CA ASP A 317 -1.19 7.91 -3.44
C ASP A 317 -0.29 6.68 -3.40
N LEU A 318 -0.72 5.57 -2.79
CA LEU A 318 -0.01 4.28 -2.85
C LEU A 318 0.16 3.82 -4.31
N ASP A 319 -0.84 4.12 -5.13
CA ASP A 319 -0.90 3.82 -6.55
C ASP A 319 0.24 4.44 -7.33
N ALA A 320 0.67 5.65 -6.96
CA ALA A 320 1.85 6.26 -7.56
C ALA A 320 3.14 5.58 -7.07
N VAL A 321 3.19 5.18 -5.79
CA VAL A 321 4.34 4.51 -5.18
C VAL A 321 4.62 3.15 -5.82
N LEU A 322 3.59 2.36 -6.14
CA LEU A 322 3.75 1.07 -6.83
C LEU A 322 4.19 1.22 -8.29
N MET A 323 4.05 2.40 -8.88
CA MET A 323 4.29 2.66 -10.30
C MET A 323 5.62 3.37 -10.57
N TYR A 324 6.51 3.49 -9.58
CA TYR A 324 7.84 4.07 -9.79
C TYR A 324 8.64 3.27 -10.82
N THR A 325 9.12 3.97 -11.84
CA THR A 325 9.99 3.41 -12.88
C THR A 325 11.46 3.62 -12.54
N ASP A 326 12.33 2.78 -13.10
CA ASP A 326 13.78 2.96 -13.04
C ASP A 326 14.21 4.36 -13.50
N ASP A 327 13.66 4.81 -14.63
CA ASP A 327 13.94 6.13 -15.20
C ASP A 327 13.53 7.27 -14.26
N GLU A 328 12.37 7.18 -13.62
CA GLU A 328 11.91 8.19 -12.68
C GLU A 328 12.83 8.27 -11.47
N VAL A 329 13.13 7.11 -10.86
CA VAL A 329 13.98 7.02 -9.66
C VAL A 329 15.42 7.46 -9.96
N SER A 330 15.93 7.15 -11.15
CA SER A 330 17.29 7.56 -11.57
C SER A 330 17.52 9.07 -11.52
N ARG A 331 16.45 9.86 -11.73
CA ARG A 331 16.47 11.33 -11.76
C ARG A 331 16.36 11.97 -10.37
N TRP A 332 16.05 11.21 -9.33
CA TRP A 332 15.90 11.75 -7.98
C TRP A 332 17.25 12.05 -7.35
N GLY A 333 17.38 13.20 -6.68
CA GLY A 333 18.52 13.43 -5.79
C GLY A 333 18.48 12.51 -4.57
N ASP A 334 19.62 12.29 -3.92
CA ASP A 334 19.75 11.33 -2.81
C ASP A 334 18.80 11.62 -1.65
N GLN A 335 18.56 12.89 -1.34
CA GLN A 335 17.60 13.28 -0.29
C GLN A 335 16.16 12.86 -0.62
N VAL A 336 15.74 13.06 -1.88
CA VAL A 336 14.40 12.68 -2.35
C VAL A 336 14.28 11.16 -2.35
N LEU A 337 15.31 10.46 -2.81
CA LEU A 337 15.37 9.00 -2.80
C LEU A 337 15.20 8.46 -1.38
N VAL A 338 16.01 8.93 -0.41
CA VAL A 338 15.89 8.53 1.01
C VAL A 338 14.49 8.79 1.56
N ALA A 339 13.92 9.97 1.30
CA ALA A 339 12.58 10.32 1.79
C ALA A 339 11.49 9.44 1.19
N ARG A 340 11.53 9.18 -0.12
CA ARG A 340 10.57 8.32 -0.82
C ARG A 340 10.68 6.86 -0.39
N THR A 341 11.90 6.34 -0.24
CA THR A 341 12.14 4.98 0.27
C THR A 341 11.63 4.85 1.70
N SER A 342 11.92 5.82 2.58
CA SER A 342 11.41 5.84 3.95
C SER A 342 9.88 5.81 3.99
N ASN A 343 9.24 6.62 3.15
CA ASN A 343 7.78 6.65 3.05
C ASN A 343 7.20 5.32 2.55
N ALA A 344 7.81 4.69 1.55
CA ALA A 344 7.38 3.38 1.05
C ALA A 344 7.47 2.30 2.14
N ILE A 345 8.55 2.30 2.93
CA ILE A 345 8.71 1.35 4.05
C ILE A 345 7.66 1.58 5.13
N LEU A 346 7.37 2.84 5.49
CA LEU A 346 6.31 3.17 6.44
C LEU A 346 4.93 2.68 5.98
N LEU A 347 4.61 2.87 4.69
CA LEU A 347 3.37 2.35 4.12
C LEU A 347 3.28 0.82 4.22
N TRP A 348 4.39 0.13 3.95
CA TRP A 348 4.45 -1.32 4.10
C TRP A 348 4.26 -1.76 5.56
N GLN A 349 4.95 -1.12 6.51
CA GLN A 349 4.82 -1.42 7.94
C GLN A 349 3.40 -1.19 8.46
N TRP A 350 2.75 -0.10 8.05
CA TRP A 350 1.36 0.16 8.40
C TRP A 350 0.42 -0.89 7.83
N MET A 351 0.62 -1.30 6.58
CA MET A 351 -0.19 -2.33 5.96
C MET A 351 -0.03 -3.67 6.67
N ARG A 352 1.21 -4.05 7.01
CA ARG A 352 1.50 -5.24 7.81
C ARG A 352 0.80 -5.18 9.17
N GLY A 353 0.92 -4.07 9.89
CA GLY A 353 0.24 -3.89 11.18
C GLY A 353 -1.28 -4.00 11.07
N ASN A 354 -1.87 -3.45 10.00
CA ASN A 354 -3.30 -3.59 9.75
C ASN A 354 -3.70 -5.03 9.42
N ASN A 355 -2.87 -5.77 8.68
CA ASN A 355 -3.12 -7.19 8.39
C ASN A 355 -3.05 -8.04 9.66
N GLU A 356 -2.09 -7.77 10.55
CA GLU A 356 -1.98 -8.42 11.87
C GLU A 356 -3.26 -8.17 12.69
N VAL A 357 -3.72 -6.92 12.81
CA VAL A 357 -4.97 -6.57 13.52
C VAL A 357 -6.18 -7.27 12.89
N LEU A 358 -6.30 -7.27 11.55
CA LEU A 358 -7.40 -7.93 10.87
C LEU A 358 -7.41 -9.45 11.12
N GLY A 359 -6.22 -10.06 11.18
CA GLY A 359 -6.04 -11.47 11.53
C GLY A 359 -6.39 -11.78 12.99
N GLU A 360 -5.98 -10.93 13.94
CA GLU A 360 -6.35 -11.05 15.36
C GLU A 360 -7.87 -10.95 15.54
N MET A 361 -8.51 -9.98 14.88
CA MET A 361 -9.96 -9.83 14.91
C MET A 361 -10.66 -11.10 14.43
N GLU A 362 -10.15 -11.77 13.38
CA GLU A 362 -10.69 -13.05 12.85
C GLU A 362 -10.87 -14.13 13.92
N VAL A 363 -10.02 -14.13 14.96
CA VAL A 363 -9.99 -15.14 16.00
C VAL A 363 -10.87 -14.77 17.20
N ASP A 364 -10.73 -13.56 17.74
CA ASP A 364 -11.20 -13.26 19.11
C ASP A 364 -12.31 -12.18 19.22
N ASP A 365 -12.44 -11.23 18.29
CA ASP A 365 -13.14 -9.96 18.58
C ASP A 365 -14.39 -9.65 17.73
N TRP A 366 -14.77 -10.48 16.75
CA TRP A 366 -15.89 -10.12 15.86
C TRP A 366 -17.26 -10.13 16.55
N ASP A 367 -17.47 -11.00 17.53
CA ASP A 367 -18.72 -11.04 18.27
C ASP A 367 -18.87 -9.80 19.18
N GLU A 368 -17.76 -9.16 19.59
CA GLU A 368 -17.78 -7.88 20.31
C GLU A 368 -18.12 -6.69 19.40
N LEU A 369 -17.73 -6.77 18.12
CA LEU A 369 -18.02 -5.74 17.12
C LEU A 369 -19.48 -5.74 16.66
N ASP A 370 -20.16 -6.89 16.67
CA ASP A 370 -21.58 -6.97 16.32
C ASP A 370 -22.45 -6.14 17.29
N GLY A 371 -22.09 -6.13 18.58
CA GLY A 371 -22.77 -5.32 19.60
C GLY A 371 -22.41 -3.83 19.61
N LYS A 372 -21.32 -3.43 18.93
CA LYS A 372 -20.74 -2.07 18.95
C LYS A 372 -20.47 -1.51 17.56
N ALA A 373 -21.15 -2.02 16.53
CA ALA A 373 -20.92 -1.62 15.15
C ALA A 373 -20.97 -0.09 14.96
N ASP A 374 -21.89 0.58 15.66
CA ASP A 374 -22.09 2.03 15.61
C ASP A 374 -20.98 2.83 16.34
N GLU A 375 -20.16 2.16 17.16
CA GLU A 375 -19.04 2.73 17.92
C GLU A 375 -17.68 2.40 17.29
N CYS A 376 -17.63 1.46 16.33
CA CYS A 376 -16.38 1.01 15.76
C CYS A 376 -15.91 1.94 14.63
N PRO A 377 -14.76 2.63 14.76
CA PRO A 377 -14.27 3.55 13.74
C PRO A 377 -13.90 2.86 12.42
N TRP A 378 -13.78 1.52 12.42
CA TRP A 378 -13.51 0.70 11.24
C TRP A 378 -14.79 0.32 10.47
N ILE A 379 -15.96 0.52 11.08
CA ILE A 379 -17.28 0.21 10.52
C ILE A 379 -17.98 1.56 10.31
N ALA A 380 -17.76 2.16 9.14
CA ALA A 380 -18.47 3.37 8.74
C ALA A 380 -19.75 2.99 8.00
N ASP A 381 -20.87 3.61 8.37
CA ASP A 381 -22.16 3.51 7.68
C ASP A 381 -22.12 3.97 6.21
#